data_AF-S9ULM2-F1
#
_entry.id   AF-S9ULM2-F1
#
_cell.length_a   1.000
_cell.length_b   1.000
_cell.length_c   1.000
_cell.angle_alpha   90.00
_cell.angle_beta   90.00
_cell.angle_gamma   90.00
#
_symmetry.space_group_name_H-M   'P 1'
#
loop_
_entity.id
_entity.type
_entity.pdbx_description
1 polymer ?
#
loop_
_entity_poly.entity_id
_entity_poly.type
_entity_poly.pdbx_seq_one_letter_code
_entity_poly.pdbx_strand_id
1 'polypeptide(L)'
;MVTSNGAVGRDALTNELVYQRTIDPAIAYELYNEVVPKNETRINCNCNQNDVWFCRHNWEEVLAFHQESRLTFQVVPDTPKLVAAPAGGAGGTIRDGDFSGVVKFFYTCWDRPLLERLEAYLQERYKDELTVNISASYCVDIQAKGVDKTHGLRSIFAHMARKELGNEGDKEEAVRQKVEACMRQSIAFGDDLNDKSMLVNVGRGFVMANANPKLKQETAQAPFQNQLEVIGNNADDSVCRKIRELFDLSERA
;
A
#
# COMPACT_ATOMS: atom_id res chain seq x y z
N MET A 1 0.45 -3.87 12.19
CA MET A 1 0.21 -2.71 11.30
C MET A 1 0.69 -3.05 9.90
N VAL A 2 -0.18 -2.90 8.90
CA VAL A 2 0.19 -3.01 7.47
C VAL A 2 0.32 -1.58 6.91
N THR A 3 1.43 -1.27 6.25
CA THR A 3 1.68 0.06 5.65
C THR A 3 2.17 -0.07 4.21
N SER A 4 2.26 1.06 3.48
CA SER A 4 2.70 1.12 2.09
C SER A 4 1.96 0.12 1.18
N ASN A 5 0.63 0.11 1.27
CA ASN A 5 -0.28 -0.79 0.53
C ASN A 5 0.04 -2.28 0.68
N GLY A 6 0.60 -2.70 1.82
CA GLY A 6 0.96 -4.11 2.02
C GLY A 6 2.43 -4.42 1.89
N ALA A 7 3.28 -3.45 1.52
CA ALA A 7 4.71 -3.68 1.39
C ALA A 7 5.41 -3.91 2.73
N VAL A 8 4.89 -3.35 3.83
CA VAL A 8 5.55 -3.42 5.14
C VAL A 8 4.56 -3.84 6.22
N GLY A 9 4.93 -4.88 6.96
CA GLY A 9 4.23 -5.30 8.17
C GLY A 9 5.08 -5.07 9.40
N ARG A 10 4.50 -4.45 10.43
CA ARG A 10 5.12 -4.29 11.75
C ARG A 10 4.21 -4.80 12.85
N ASP A 11 4.76 -5.33 13.92
CA ASP A 11 4.02 -5.52 15.17
C ASP A 11 3.61 -4.15 15.71
N ALA A 12 2.32 -3.98 16.04
CA ALA A 12 1.80 -2.67 16.42
C ALA A 12 2.17 -2.27 17.87
N LEU A 13 2.56 -3.22 18.71
CA LEU A 13 2.92 -3.00 20.10
C LEU A 13 4.43 -2.80 20.26
N THR A 14 5.24 -3.59 19.54
CA THR A 14 6.71 -3.55 19.64
C THR A 14 7.37 -2.73 18.54
N ASN A 15 6.62 -2.39 17.47
CA ASN A 15 7.13 -1.78 16.24
C ASN A 15 8.16 -2.65 15.47
N GLU A 16 8.31 -3.92 15.85
CA GLU A 16 9.22 -4.87 15.20
C GLU A 16 8.80 -5.10 13.75
N LEU A 17 9.77 -5.12 12.84
CA LEU A 17 9.54 -5.44 11.43
C LEU A 17 9.21 -6.93 11.28
N VAL A 18 7.99 -7.22 10.83
CA VAL A 18 7.53 -8.59 10.56
C VAL A 18 7.95 -9.02 9.15
N TYR A 19 7.72 -8.15 8.16
CA TYR A 19 8.14 -8.38 6.79
C TYR A 19 8.28 -7.05 6.04
N GLN A 20 9.10 -7.08 4.99
CA GLN A 20 9.28 -5.98 4.05
C GLN A 20 9.36 -6.54 2.63
N ARG A 21 8.64 -5.90 1.70
CA ARG A 21 8.73 -6.14 0.26
C ARG A 21 9.22 -4.87 -0.41
N THR A 22 10.34 -4.98 -1.11
CA THR A 22 10.99 -3.86 -1.76
C THR A 22 10.88 -4.00 -3.28
N ILE A 23 10.90 -2.86 -3.96
CA ILE A 23 11.08 -2.80 -5.41
C ILE A 23 12.53 -3.13 -5.73
N ASP A 24 12.77 -3.81 -6.85
CA ASP A 24 14.13 -4.08 -7.32
C ASP A 24 14.93 -2.76 -7.46
N PRO A 25 16.17 -2.67 -6.93
CA PRO A 25 16.92 -1.41 -6.93
C PRO A 25 17.15 -0.81 -8.32
N ALA A 26 17.30 -1.63 -9.37
CA ALA A 26 17.48 -1.14 -10.73
C ALA A 26 16.17 -0.51 -11.26
N ILE A 27 15.04 -1.17 -11.02
CA ILE A 27 13.72 -0.63 -11.37
C ILE A 27 13.41 0.62 -10.55
N ALA A 28 13.72 0.62 -9.25
CA ALA A 28 13.55 1.78 -8.37
C ALA A 28 14.36 2.99 -8.85
N TYR A 29 15.61 2.76 -9.27
CA TYR A 29 16.45 3.81 -9.85
C TYR A 29 15.84 4.37 -11.15
N GLU A 30 15.34 3.49 -12.03
CA GLU A 30 14.68 3.87 -13.29
C GLU A 30 13.40 4.68 -13.04
N LEU A 31 12.55 4.26 -12.11
CA LEU A 31 11.36 5.01 -11.70
C LEU A 31 11.76 6.42 -11.24
N TYR A 32 12.76 6.56 -10.38
CA TYR A 32 13.14 7.87 -9.87
C TYR A 32 13.73 8.79 -10.94
N ASN A 33 14.58 8.25 -11.81
CA ASN A 33 15.47 9.06 -12.66
C ASN A 33 15.09 9.11 -14.14
N GLU A 34 14.38 8.11 -14.66
CA GLU A 34 14.27 7.88 -16.10
C GLU A 34 12.83 7.90 -16.63
N VAL A 35 11.83 7.48 -15.83
CA VAL A 35 10.43 7.44 -16.27
C VAL A 35 9.86 8.83 -16.57
N VAL A 36 10.15 9.79 -15.70
CA VAL A 36 9.68 11.17 -15.86
C VAL A 36 10.89 12.07 -16.09
N PRO A 37 10.94 12.83 -17.20
CA PRO A 37 12.06 13.72 -17.52
C PRO A 37 12.39 14.68 -16.38
N LYS A 38 13.68 14.98 -16.18
CA LYS A 38 14.14 15.86 -15.08
C LYS A 38 13.56 17.27 -15.14
N ASN A 39 13.24 17.76 -16.34
CA ASN A 39 12.63 19.08 -16.56
C ASN A 39 11.10 19.06 -16.50
N GLU A 40 10.45 17.90 -16.30
CA GLU A 40 9.01 17.84 -16.08
C GLU A 40 8.68 18.29 -14.66
N THR A 41 7.89 19.36 -14.57
CA THR A 41 7.53 20.04 -13.32
C THR A 41 6.09 19.81 -12.91
N ARG A 42 5.26 19.19 -13.77
CA ARG A 42 3.85 18.89 -13.47
C ARG A 42 3.67 17.57 -12.72
N ILE A 43 4.70 16.73 -12.65
CA ILE A 43 4.69 15.42 -12.00
C ILE A 43 5.81 15.36 -10.97
N ASN A 44 5.47 15.12 -9.71
CA ASN A 44 6.46 14.88 -8.66
C ASN A 44 6.63 13.38 -8.44
N CYS A 45 7.88 12.92 -8.43
CA CYS A 45 8.22 11.54 -8.11
C CYS A 45 8.57 11.47 -6.62
N ASN A 46 7.89 10.57 -5.92
CA ASN A 46 8.11 10.33 -4.50
C ASN A 46 8.46 8.86 -4.29
N CYS A 47 9.31 8.58 -3.31
CA CYS A 47 9.55 7.22 -2.86
C CYS A 47 9.67 7.15 -1.34
N ASN A 48 9.18 6.05 -0.77
CA ASN A 48 9.44 5.67 0.60
C ASN A 48 10.54 4.61 0.60
N GLN A 49 11.71 4.98 1.12
CA GLN A 49 12.82 4.09 1.36
C GLN A 49 12.89 3.83 2.86
N ASN A 50 12.60 2.58 3.26
CA ASN A 50 12.37 2.24 4.67
C ASN A 50 11.33 3.20 5.29
N ASP A 51 11.72 3.94 6.33
CA ASP A 51 10.86 4.91 7.03
C ASP A 51 11.11 6.37 6.58
N VAL A 52 11.84 6.60 5.47
CA VAL A 52 12.14 7.93 4.94
C VAL A 52 11.40 8.17 3.63
N TRP A 53 10.68 9.29 3.56
CA TRP A 53 10.05 9.78 2.34
C TRP A 53 10.97 10.76 1.62
N PHE A 54 11.28 10.46 0.35
CA PHE A 54 12.00 11.36 -0.56
C PHE A 54 11.12 11.80 -1.72
N CYS A 55 11.37 13.00 -2.25
CA CYS A 55 10.69 13.51 -3.45
C CYS A 55 11.65 14.34 -4.32
N ARG A 56 11.35 14.49 -5.60
CA ARG A 56 12.19 15.30 -6.51
C ARG A 56 11.92 16.79 -6.39
N HIS A 57 10.65 17.18 -6.29
CA HIS A 57 10.23 18.57 -6.24
C HIS A 57 9.72 18.93 -4.85
N ASN A 58 10.02 20.16 -4.39
CA ASN A 58 9.45 20.66 -3.14
C ASN A 58 7.99 21.08 -3.35
N TRP A 59 7.04 20.17 -3.05
CA TRP A 59 5.59 20.43 -3.08
C TRP A 59 5.04 20.38 -1.66
N GLU A 60 5.35 21.37 -0.83
CA GLU A 60 4.93 21.40 0.57
C GLU A 60 3.42 21.34 0.74
N GLU A 61 2.64 21.73 -0.26
CA GLU A 61 1.18 21.62 -0.26
C GLU A 61 0.69 20.18 -0.06
N VAL A 62 1.48 19.17 -0.43
CA VAL A 62 1.10 17.77 -0.21
C VAL A 62 1.16 17.38 1.28
N LEU A 63 1.88 18.14 2.12
CA LEU A 63 1.91 17.93 3.57
C LEU A 63 0.56 18.25 4.22
N ALA A 64 -0.30 19.03 3.55
CA ALA A 64 -1.66 19.29 4.02
C ALA A 64 -2.50 18.01 4.16
N PHE A 65 -2.18 16.95 3.41
CA PHE A 65 -2.83 15.64 3.50
C PHE A 65 -2.22 14.72 4.57
N HIS A 66 -1.17 15.17 5.27
CA HIS A 66 -0.39 14.38 6.23
C HIS A 66 -0.26 15.05 7.61
N GLN A 67 -1.16 15.98 7.93
CA GLN A 67 -1.12 16.76 9.18
C GLN A 67 -1.17 15.88 10.44
N GLU A 68 -1.96 14.81 10.41
CA GLU A 68 -2.12 13.90 11.54
C GLU A 68 -0.90 12.98 11.73
N SER A 69 -0.29 12.52 10.63
CA SER A 69 0.86 11.61 10.68
C SER A 69 2.18 12.32 10.96
N ARG A 70 2.24 13.64 10.78
CA ARG A 70 3.46 14.47 10.88
C ARG A 70 4.61 13.97 10.00
N LEU A 71 4.29 13.22 8.95
CA LEU A 71 5.27 12.78 7.97
C LEU A 71 5.79 13.99 7.20
N THR A 72 7.10 13.99 6.97
CA THR A 72 7.79 15.01 6.16
C THR A 72 8.64 14.32 5.12
N PHE A 73 8.96 15.03 4.04
CA PHE A 73 9.81 14.53 2.98
C PHE A 73 11.18 15.20 2.97
N GLN A 74 12.10 14.54 2.28
CA GLN A 74 13.39 15.08 1.92
C GLN A 74 13.47 15.29 0.41
N VAL A 75 13.77 16.52 0.00
CA VAL A 75 13.91 16.85 -1.43
C VAL A 75 15.27 16.35 -1.94
N VAL A 76 15.24 15.59 -3.03
CA VAL A 76 16.38 15.01 -3.74
C VAL A 76 16.13 15.16 -5.25
N PRO A 77 16.42 16.32 -5.85
CA PRO A 77 16.11 16.56 -7.26
C PRO A 77 16.87 15.62 -8.21
N ASP A 78 18.06 15.20 -7.80
CA ASP A 78 18.96 14.32 -8.54
C ASP A 78 19.60 13.30 -7.60
N THR A 79 19.82 12.09 -8.09
CA THR A 79 20.60 11.06 -7.40
C THR A 79 21.89 10.75 -8.14
N PRO A 80 22.95 10.28 -7.46
CA PRO A 80 24.10 9.64 -8.11
C PRO A 80 23.68 8.42 -8.92
N LYS A 81 24.61 7.87 -9.71
CA LYS A 81 24.39 6.59 -10.41
C LYS A 81 24.08 5.48 -9.41
N LEU A 82 23.26 4.52 -9.84
CA LEU A 82 22.94 3.33 -9.05
C LEU A 82 24.21 2.63 -8.56
N VAL A 83 24.28 2.40 -7.25
CA VAL A 83 25.32 1.58 -6.61
C VAL A 83 24.75 0.21 -6.25
N ALA A 84 25.62 -0.78 -6.11
CA ALA A 84 25.22 -2.10 -5.64
C ALA A 84 24.73 -2.01 -4.18
N ALA A 85 23.67 -2.76 -3.86
CA ALA A 85 23.17 -2.86 -2.49
C ALA A 85 24.28 -3.36 -1.55
N PRO A 86 24.46 -2.76 -0.36
CA PRO A 86 25.52 -3.16 0.55
C PRO A 86 25.27 -4.56 1.12
N ALA A 87 26.32 -5.36 1.21
CA ALA A 87 26.28 -6.63 1.90
C ALA A 87 26.16 -6.39 3.42
N GLY A 88 25.02 -6.74 4.03
CA GLY A 88 24.91 -6.80 5.50
C GLY A 88 24.06 -5.73 6.21
N GLY A 89 23.20 -4.99 5.51
CA GLY A 89 21.98 -4.44 6.14
C GLY A 89 22.04 -3.06 6.80
N ALA A 90 23.11 -2.28 6.61
CA ALA A 90 23.05 -0.83 6.78
C ALA A 90 23.23 -0.17 5.40
N GLY A 91 22.11 0.00 4.70
CA GLY A 91 22.01 0.65 3.40
C GLY A 91 22.35 2.12 3.44
N GLY A 92 22.85 2.65 2.32
CA GLY A 92 22.78 4.09 2.06
C GLY A 92 21.34 4.50 1.75
N THR A 93 21.18 5.71 1.25
CA THR A 93 19.88 6.18 0.75
C THR A 93 19.94 6.45 -0.74
N ILE A 94 18.80 6.84 -1.33
CA ILE A 94 18.79 7.31 -2.71
C ILE A 94 19.75 8.49 -2.95
N ARG A 95 20.11 9.25 -1.90
CA ARG A 95 21.11 10.33 -1.97
C ARG A 95 22.51 9.82 -2.33
N ASP A 96 22.78 8.56 -2.03
CA ASP A 96 24.05 7.87 -2.25
C ASP A 96 24.01 6.98 -3.50
N GLY A 97 22.89 6.99 -4.24
CA GLY A 97 22.63 6.08 -5.35
C GLY A 97 22.18 4.68 -4.89
N ASP A 98 21.93 4.46 -3.60
CA ASP A 98 21.45 3.19 -3.06
C ASP A 98 19.92 3.17 -3.03
N PHE A 99 19.32 2.35 -3.88
CA PHE A 99 17.87 2.17 -3.98
C PHE A 99 17.37 0.89 -3.28
N SER A 100 18.20 0.23 -2.48
CA SER A 100 17.76 -0.86 -1.62
C SER A 100 16.78 -0.38 -0.55
N GLY A 101 15.84 -1.23 -0.13
CA GLY A 101 14.86 -0.84 0.91
C GLY A 101 13.73 0.08 0.43
N VAL A 102 13.63 0.39 -0.87
CA VAL A 102 12.50 1.16 -1.41
C VAL A 102 11.25 0.29 -1.45
N VAL A 103 10.24 0.65 -0.65
CA VAL A 103 9.01 -0.14 -0.47
C VAL A 103 7.83 0.38 -1.29
N LYS A 104 7.89 1.65 -1.68
CA LYS A 104 6.80 2.32 -2.41
C LYS A 104 7.35 3.47 -3.22
N PHE A 105 6.90 3.58 -4.46
CA PHE A 105 6.91 4.82 -5.23
C PHE A 105 5.50 5.40 -5.30
N PHE A 106 5.41 6.70 -5.49
CA PHE A 106 4.18 7.33 -5.91
C PHE A 106 4.43 8.60 -6.72
N TYR A 107 3.69 8.74 -7.82
CA TYR A 107 3.70 9.96 -8.61
C TYR A 107 2.50 10.82 -8.26
N THR A 108 2.74 12.09 -7.97
CA THR A 108 1.68 13.07 -7.76
C THR A 108 1.60 14.04 -8.93
N CYS A 109 0.39 14.34 -9.38
CA CYS A 109 0.14 15.26 -10.48
C CYS A 109 -1.29 15.84 -10.38
N TRP A 110 -1.41 17.15 -10.52
CA TRP A 110 -2.71 17.84 -10.53
C TRP A 110 -3.40 17.81 -11.89
N ASP A 111 -2.66 17.51 -12.97
CA ASP A 111 -3.21 17.30 -14.32
C ASP A 111 -3.65 15.83 -14.46
N ARG A 112 -4.96 15.60 -14.31
CA ARG A 112 -5.55 14.26 -14.31
C ARG A 112 -5.30 13.49 -15.61
N PRO A 113 -5.58 14.04 -16.82
CA PRO A 113 -5.23 13.36 -18.07
C PRO A 113 -3.73 13.01 -18.20
N LEU A 114 -2.84 13.84 -17.67
CA LEU A 114 -1.41 13.53 -17.66
C LEU A 114 -1.09 12.36 -16.73
N LEU A 115 -1.67 12.34 -15.54
CA LEU A 115 -1.50 11.24 -14.58
C LEU A 115 -2.04 9.91 -15.13
N GLU A 116 -3.20 9.92 -15.78
CA GLU A 116 -3.81 8.73 -16.40
C GLU A 116 -2.94 8.17 -17.53
N ARG A 117 -2.31 9.04 -18.34
CA ARG A 117 -1.34 8.58 -19.35
C ARG A 117 -0.11 7.95 -18.71
N LEU A 118 0.40 8.53 -17.62
CA LEU A 118 1.54 7.97 -16.89
C LEU A 118 1.17 6.63 -16.25
N GLU A 119 -0.01 6.52 -15.63
CA GLU A 119 -0.53 5.26 -15.09
C GLU A 119 -0.57 4.16 -16.16
N ALA A 120 -1.20 4.43 -17.31
CA ALA A 120 -1.31 3.46 -18.39
C ALA A 120 0.06 3.02 -18.92
N TYR A 121 1.01 3.95 -19.04
CA TYR A 121 2.39 3.63 -19.40
C TYR A 121 3.07 2.72 -18.38
N LEU A 122 2.97 3.06 -17.08
CA LEU A 122 3.56 2.28 -16.00
C LEU A 122 2.97 0.88 -15.92
N GLN A 123 1.64 0.77 -16.05
CA GLN A 123 0.92 -0.49 -16.05
C GLN A 123 1.32 -1.37 -17.22
N GLU A 124 1.54 -0.84 -18.42
CA GLU A 124 1.98 -1.65 -19.56
C GLU A 124 3.46 -2.03 -19.46
N ARG A 125 4.34 -1.06 -19.15
CA ARG A 125 5.80 -1.26 -19.14
C ARG A 125 6.27 -2.22 -18.05
N TYR A 126 5.69 -2.12 -16.85
CA TYR A 126 6.14 -2.86 -15.67
C TYR A 126 5.10 -3.85 -15.16
N LYS A 127 4.22 -4.34 -16.03
CA LYS A 127 3.14 -5.26 -15.65
C LYS A 127 3.64 -6.51 -14.95
N ASP A 128 4.85 -6.98 -15.24
CA ASP A 128 5.38 -8.23 -14.71
C ASP A 128 6.19 -7.99 -13.42
N GLU A 129 6.66 -6.78 -13.19
CA GLU A 129 7.59 -6.41 -12.12
C GLU A 129 6.96 -5.59 -10.99
N LEU A 130 5.87 -4.86 -11.27
CA LEU A 130 5.27 -3.92 -10.34
C LEU A 130 3.76 -4.13 -10.19
N THR A 131 3.24 -3.64 -9.07
CA THR A 131 1.80 -3.38 -8.87
C THR A 131 1.60 -1.87 -8.92
N VAL A 132 0.76 -1.40 -9.85
CA VAL A 132 0.51 0.04 -10.11
C VAL A 132 -0.99 0.32 -9.94
N ASN A 133 -1.34 1.16 -8.97
CA ASN A 133 -2.73 1.49 -8.63
C ASN A 133 -2.91 3.00 -8.46
N ILE A 134 -4.06 3.54 -8.89
CA ILE A 134 -4.49 4.87 -8.45
C ILE A 134 -4.88 4.80 -6.96
N SER A 135 -4.34 5.71 -6.16
CA SER A 135 -4.63 5.83 -4.72
C SER A 135 -5.35 7.12 -4.34
N ALA A 136 -5.38 8.10 -5.26
CA ALA A 136 -6.18 9.32 -5.14
C ALA A 136 -6.34 9.94 -6.54
N SER A 137 -7.21 10.95 -6.70
CA SER A 137 -7.41 11.60 -7.99
C SER A 137 -6.12 12.17 -8.62
N TYR A 138 -5.14 12.50 -7.76
CA TYR A 138 -3.86 13.13 -8.07
C TYR A 138 -2.66 12.22 -7.80
N CYS A 139 -2.84 10.93 -7.47
CA CYS A 139 -1.76 10.04 -7.02
C CYS A 139 -1.83 8.64 -7.65
N VAL A 140 -0.70 8.19 -8.20
CA VAL A 140 -0.46 6.80 -8.64
C VAL A 140 0.55 6.16 -7.71
N ASP A 141 0.14 5.10 -7.03
CA ASP A 141 0.95 4.29 -6.14
C ASP A 141 1.60 3.11 -6.89
N ILE A 142 2.86 2.83 -6.56
CA ILE A 142 3.66 1.77 -7.17
C ILE A 142 4.35 0.96 -6.08
N GLN A 143 4.16 -0.36 -6.11
CA GLN A 143 4.80 -1.32 -5.21
C GLN A 143 5.43 -2.45 -6.03
N ALA A 144 6.21 -3.31 -5.38
CA ALA A 144 6.72 -4.54 -6.00
C ALA A 144 5.56 -5.46 -6.46
N LYS A 145 5.80 -6.29 -7.48
CA LYS A 145 4.80 -7.22 -8.00
C LYS A 145 4.13 -8.04 -6.91
N GLY A 146 2.80 -8.10 -6.95
CA GLY A 146 1.99 -8.92 -6.03
C GLY A 146 1.86 -8.33 -4.62
N VAL A 147 2.42 -7.15 -4.38
CA VAL A 147 2.17 -6.39 -3.14
C VAL A 147 0.85 -5.65 -3.25
N ASP A 148 -0.06 -5.96 -2.36
CA ASP A 148 -1.32 -5.26 -2.11
C ASP A 148 -1.76 -5.44 -0.64
N LYS A 149 -2.88 -4.82 -0.25
CA LYS A 149 -3.37 -4.89 1.13
C LYS A 149 -3.72 -6.34 1.54
N THR A 150 -4.18 -7.20 0.62
CA THR A 150 -4.41 -8.64 0.87
C THR A 150 -3.12 -9.39 1.18
N HIS A 151 -2.07 -9.18 0.39
CA HIS A 151 -0.76 -9.74 0.63
C HIS A 151 -0.26 -9.36 2.03
N GLY A 152 -0.48 -8.11 2.42
CA GLY A 152 -0.06 -7.64 3.73
C GLY A 152 -0.81 -8.31 4.89
N LEU A 153 -2.14 -8.43 4.79
CA LEU A 153 -2.94 -9.16 5.78
C LEU A 153 -2.50 -10.62 5.90
N ARG A 154 -2.36 -11.31 4.76
CA ARG A 154 -1.91 -12.71 4.72
C ARG A 154 -0.53 -12.89 5.35
N SER A 155 0.38 -11.95 5.13
CA SER A 155 1.72 -11.98 5.70
C SER A 155 1.72 -11.80 7.22
N ILE A 156 0.88 -10.92 7.77
CA ILE A 156 0.70 -10.79 9.22
C ILE A 156 0.09 -12.06 9.81
N PHE A 157 -0.97 -12.61 9.22
CA PHE A 157 -1.58 -13.85 9.71
C PHE A 157 -0.60 -15.02 9.65
N ALA A 158 0.23 -15.11 8.62
CA ALA A 158 1.26 -16.14 8.52
C ALA A 158 2.30 -15.99 9.65
N HIS A 159 2.71 -14.76 9.96
CA HIS A 159 3.62 -14.51 11.09
C HIS A 159 2.99 -14.90 12.43
N MET A 160 1.75 -14.49 12.69
CA MET A 160 1.02 -14.86 13.90
C MET A 160 0.86 -16.38 14.03
N ALA A 161 0.48 -17.06 12.95
CA ALA A 161 0.33 -18.51 12.92
C ALA A 161 1.66 -19.22 13.22
N ARG A 162 2.79 -18.76 12.66
CA ARG A 162 4.12 -19.31 12.94
C ARG A 162 4.51 -19.13 14.41
N LYS A 163 4.23 -17.97 14.99
CA LYS A 163 4.50 -17.69 16.42
C LYS A 163 3.70 -18.60 17.35
N GLU A 164 2.43 -18.86 17.02
CA GLU A 164 1.58 -19.78 17.79
C GLU A 164 1.98 -21.25 17.63
N LEU A 165 2.39 -21.66 16.43
CA LEU A 165 2.72 -23.05 16.13
C LEU A 165 4.12 -23.45 16.59
N GLY A 166 5.05 -22.50 16.77
CA GLY A 166 6.44 -22.76 17.15
C GLY A 166 7.28 -23.42 16.06
N ASN A 167 8.56 -23.69 16.36
CA ASN A 167 9.59 -24.03 15.35
C ASN A 167 9.74 -25.52 15.00
N GLU A 168 8.85 -26.40 15.47
CA GLU A 168 8.96 -27.85 15.23
C GLU A 168 8.25 -28.32 13.95
N GLY A 169 8.96 -28.96 13.02
CA GLY A 169 8.40 -29.65 11.84
C GLY A 169 8.03 -28.76 10.65
N ASP A 170 7.72 -29.40 9.51
CA ASP A 170 7.22 -28.72 8.29
C ASP A 170 5.73 -28.38 8.46
N LYS A 171 5.47 -27.14 8.90
CA LYS A 171 4.12 -26.66 9.26
C LYS A 171 3.51 -25.74 8.21
N GLU A 172 4.05 -25.67 7.00
CA GLU A 172 3.59 -24.67 6.03
C GLU A 172 2.12 -24.88 5.64
N GLU A 173 1.65 -26.13 5.59
CA GLU A 173 0.23 -26.42 5.39
C GLU A 173 -0.65 -25.95 6.56
N ALA A 174 -0.21 -26.14 7.80
CA ALA A 174 -0.93 -25.66 8.98
C ALA A 174 -0.97 -24.13 9.03
N VAL A 175 0.12 -23.45 8.66
CA VAL A 175 0.18 -22.00 8.51
C VAL A 175 -0.82 -21.54 7.45
N ARG A 176 -0.83 -22.19 6.27
CA ARG A 176 -1.77 -21.88 5.19
C ARG A 176 -3.23 -22.01 5.63
N GLN A 177 -3.57 -23.11 6.31
CA GLN A 177 -4.91 -23.33 6.84
C GLN A 177 -5.32 -22.27 7.88
N LYS A 178 -4.41 -21.90 8.78
CA LYS A 178 -4.65 -20.80 9.74
C LYS A 178 -4.85 -19.46 9.04
N VAL A 179 -4.02 -19.12 8.05
CA VAL A 179 -4.17 -17.88 7.27
C VAL A 179 -5.54 -17.83 6.60
N GLU A 180 -5.98 -18.90 5.94
CA GLU A 180 -7.31 -18.95 5.32
C GLU A 180 -8.45 -18.84 6.34
N ALA A 181 -8.31 -19.46 7.51
CA ALA A 181 -9.27 -19.31 8.59
C ALA A 181 -9.36 -17.86 9.09
N CYS A 182 -8.21 -17.21 9.33
CA CYS A 182 -8.15 -15.80 9.74
C CYS A 182 -8.73 -14.86 8.67
N MET A 183 -8.41 -15.07 7.38
CA MET A 183 -8.98 -14.29 6.28
C MET A 183 -10.51 -14.40 6.26
N ARG A 184 -11.07 -15.62 6.39
CA ARG A 184 -12.53 -15.83 6.46
C ARG A 184 -13.19 -15.23 7.71
N GLN A 185 -12.46 -15.09 8.80
CA GLN A 185 -12.94 -14.48 10.05
C GLN A 185 -12.68 -12.96 10.10
N SER A 186 -12.08 -12.40 9.05
CA SER A 186 -11.79 -10.96 8.98
C SER A 186 -12.94 -10.18 8.35
N ILE A 187 -13.12 -8.97 8.85
CA ILE A 187 -13.92 -7.93 8.20
C ILE A 187 -13.00 -6.81 7.73
N ALA A 188 -13.32 -6.17 6.61
CA ALA A 188 -12.53 -5.07 6.06
C ALA A 188 -13.43 -3.92 5.61
N PHE A 189 -12.92 -2.70 5.75
CA PHE A 189 -13.57 -1.47 5.31
C PHE A 189 -12.60 -0.74 4.37
N GLY A 190 -13.11 -0.10 3.33
CA GLY A 190 -12.27 0.58 2.36
C GLY A 190 -13.06 1.48 1.42
N ASP A 191 -12.35 2.44 0.83
CA ASP A 191 -12.94 3.52 0.05
C ASP A 191 -12.22 3.80 -1.27
N ASP A 192 -11.01 3.29 -1.47
CA ASP A 192 -10.27 3.47 -2.73
C ASP A 192 -9.83 2.16 -3.39
N LEU A 193 -9.30 2.26 -4.61
CA LEU A 193 -8.95 1.11 -5.46
C LEU A 193 -7.87 0.23 -4.84
N ASN A 194 -6.97 0.79 -4.02
CA ASN A 194 -5.97 0.00 -3.28
C ASN A 194 -6.58 -0.88 -2.17
N ASP A 195 -7.84 -0.67 -1.79
CA ASP A 195 -8.59 -1.53 -0.86
C ASP A 195 -9.29 -2.70 -1.55
N LYS A 196 -9.53 -2.62 -2.86
CA LYS A 196 -10.35 -3.59 -3.59
C LYS A 196 -9.95 -5.03 -3.30
N SER A 197 -8.66 -5.35 -3.41
CA SER A 197 -8.22 -6.73 -3.22
C SER A 197 -8.47 -7.21 -1.80
N MET A 198 -8.22 -6.38 -0.78
CA MET A 198 -8.50 -6.71 0.61
C MET A 198 -9.98 -6.97 0.82
N LEU A 199 -10.84 -6.05 0.34
CA LEU A 199 -12.28 -6.12 0.52
C LEU A 199 -12.89 -7.41 -0.03
N VAL A 200 -12.43 -7.88 -1.19
CA VAL A 200 -12.98 -9.08 -1.84
C VAL A 200 -12.35 -10.40 -1.37
N ASN A 201 -11.29 -10.36 -0.55
CA ASN A 201 -10.57 -11.56 -0.09
C ASN A 201 -10.78 -11.87 1.41
N VAL A 202 -11.38 -10.95 2.17
CA VAL A 202 -11.77 -11.21 3.57
C VAL A 202 -13.16 -11.84 3.66
N GLY A 203 -13.54 -12.33 4.84
CA GLY A 203 -14.86 -12.91 5.08
C GLY A 203 -16.02 -11.94 4.81
N ARG A 204 -15.88 -10.67 5.19
CA ARG A 204 -16.86 -9.60 4.84
C ARG A 204 -16.15 -8.28 4.55
N GLY A 205 -16.31 -7.78 3.32
CA GLY A 205 -15.84 -6.45 2.93
C GLY A 205 -16.96 -5.42 2.86
N PHE A 206 -16.69 -4.20 3.30
CA PHE A 206 -17.62 -3.07 3.30
C PHE A 206 -17.02 -1.89 2.56
N VAL A 207 -17.77 -1.35 1.58
CA VAL A 207 -17.37 -0.18 0.79
C VAL A 207 -18.01 1.07 1.39
N MET A 208 -17.24 2.14 1.56
CA MET A 208 -17.77 3.40 2.12
C MET A 208 -18.74 4.12 1.15
N ALA A 209 -19.72 4.87 1.67
CA ALA A 209 -20.63 5.65 0.82
C ALA A 209 -19.91 6.75 0.02
N ASN A 210 -18.80 7.26 0.53
CA ASN A 210 -17.95 8.25 -0.14
C ASN A 210 -16.81 7.61 -0.94
N ALA A 211 -16.81 6.29 -1.11
CA ALA A 211 -15.79 5.58 -1.86
C ALA A 211 -15.70 6.03 -3.32
N ASN A 212 -14.50 5.87 -3.88
CA ASN A 212 -14.20 6.09 -5.28
C ASN A 212 -15.26 5.41 -6.19
N PRO A 213 -15.90 6.14 -7.12
CA PRO A 213 -16.92 5.57 -8.00
C PRO A 213 -16.44 4.34 -8.77
N LYS A 214 -15.17 4.29 -9.17
CA LYS A 214 -14.58 3.14 -9.87
C LYS A 214 -14.51 1.92 -8.95
N LEU A 215 -14.17 2.07 -7.68
CA LEU A 215 -14.21 0.98 -6.70
C LEU A 215 -15.62 0.41 -6.58
N LYS A 216 -16.64 1.27 -6.42
CA LYS A 216 -18.05 0.83 -6.33
C LYS A 216 -18.50 0.09 -7.58
N GLN A 217 -18.13 0.58 -8.77
CA GLN A 217 -18.46 -0.07 -10.03
C GLN A 217 -17.81 -1.46 -10.13
N GLU A 218 -16.51 -1.56 -9.84
CA GLU A 218 -15.77 -2.82 -9.94
C GLU A 218 -16.20 -3.85 -8.90
N THR A 219 -16.68 -3.41 -7.73
CA THR A 219 -17.14 -4.29 -6.65
C THR A 219 -18.61 -4.69 -6.81
N ALA A 220 -19.44 -3.86 -7.45
CA ALA A 220 -20.80 -4.22 -7.82
C ALA A 220 -20.87 -5.33 -8.90
N GLN A 221 -19.79 -5.50 -9.67
CA GLN A 221 -19.67 -6.56 -10.68
C GLN A 221 -19.10 -7.88 -10.12
N ALA A 222 -18.70 -7.92 -8.85
CA ALA A 222 -18.21 -9.14 -8.23
C ALA A 222 -19.34 -10.20 -8.17
N PRO A 223 -19.01 -11.51 -8.29
CA PRO A 223 -20.00 -12.58 -8.14
C PRO A 223 -20.80 -12.43 -6.85
N PHE A 224 -22.07 -12.86 -6.82
CA PHE A 224 -22.98 -12.66 -5.68
C PHE A 224 -22.38 -13.04 -4.31
N GLN A 225 -21.58 -14.11 -4.26
CA GLN A 225 -20.87 -14.56 -3.05
C GLN A 225 -19.81 -13.57 -2.52
N ASN A 226 -19.39 -12.61 -3.33
CA ASN A 226 -18.40 -11.56 -3.04
C ASN A 226 -19.01 -10.15 -3.19
N GLN A 227 -20.34 -10.03 -3.25
CA GLN A 227 -20.98 -8.72 -3.35
C GLN A 227 -20.72 -7.95 -2.06
N LEU A 228 -20.05 -6.81 -2.19
CA LEU A 228 -19.69 -5.98 -1.04
C LEU A 228 -20.87 -5.11 -0.63
N GLU A 229 -21.08 -4.99 0.68
CA GLU A 229 -22.08 -4.09 1.23
C GLU A 229 -21.54 -2.65 1.20
N VAL A 230 -22.34 -1.72 0.66
CA VAL A 230 -22.03 -0.29 0.75
C VAL A 230 -22.63 0.25 2.05
N ILE A 231 -21.78 0.76 2.94
CA ILE A 231 -22.19 1.39 4.21
C ILE A 231 -22.21 2.91 4.08
N GLY A 232 -22.51 3.64 5.16
CA GLY A 232 -22.56 5.10 5.17
C GLY A 232 -21.21 5.81 4.96
N ASN A 233 -21.21 7.12 5.09
CA ASN A 233 -20.03 7.97 4.86
C ASN A 233 -19.03 7.85 6.03
N ASN A 234 -17.73 8.00 5.76
CA ASN A 234 -16.72 8.06 6.83
C ASN A 234 -16.96 9.23 7.79
N ALA A 235 -17.52 10.35 7.31
CA ALA A 235 -17.89 11.51 8.14
C ALA A 235 -19.00 11.21 9.17
N ASP A 236 -19.73 10.11 9.02
CA ASP A 236 -20.83 9.70 9.90
C ASP A 236 -20.45 8.58 10.88
N ASP A 237 -19.15 8.31 11.08
CA ASP A 237 -18.65 7.18 11.88
C ASP A 237 -19.21 5.82 11.43
N SER A 238 -19.47 5.67 10.12
CA SER A 238 -20.16 4.48 9.59
C SER A 238 -19.41 3.18 9.83
N VAL A 239 -18.08 3.21 9.86
CA VAL A 239 -17.26 2.07 10.26
C VAL A 239 -17.57 1.66 11.70
N CYS A 240 -17.58 2.61 12.64
CA CYS A 240 -17.89 2.35 14.05
C CYS A 240 -19.30 1.80 14.23
N ARG A 241 -20.29 2.40 13.55
CA ARG A 241 -21.70 1.94 13.60
C ARG A 241 -21.84 0.52 13.06
N LYS A 242 -21.19 0.21 11.94
CA LYS A 242 -21.21 -1.15 11.37
C LYS A 242 -20.50 -2.15 12.29
N ILE A 243 -19.37 -1.80 12.90
CA ILE A 243 -18.72 -2.66 13.90
C ILE A 243 -19.68 -2.93 15.08
N ARG A 244 -20.37 -1.90 15.59
CA ARG A 244 -21.35 -2.10 16.68
C ARG A 244 -22.48 -3.06 16.28
N GLU A 245 -23.03 -2.90 15.08
CA GLU A 245 -24.05 -3.80 14.53
C GLU A 245 -23.56 -5.25 14.42
N LEU A 246 -22.35 -5.45 13.86
CA LEU A 246 -21.80 -6.78 13.61
C LEU A 246 -21.48 -7.56 14.88
N PHE A 247 -21.09 -6.86 15.95
CA PHE A 247 -20.68 -7.45 17.22
C PHE A 247 -21.71 -7.27 18.33
N ASP A 248 -22.92 -6.78 18.00
CA ASP A 248 -24.01 -6.50 18.95
C ASP A 248 -23.54 -5.65 20.16
N LEU A 249 -22.77 -4.59 19.86
CA LEU A 249 -22.23 -3.69 20.88
C LEU A 249 -23.23 -2.57 21.16
N SER A 250 -23.74 -2.52 22.39
CA SER A 250 -24.59 -1.41 22.85
C SER A 250 -23.84 -0.07 22.85
N GLU A 251 -24.56 1.03 22.63
CA GLU A 251 -24.02 2.35 22.95
C GLU A 251 -23.84 2.44 24.46
N ARG A 252 -22.63 2.82 24.91
CA ARG A 252 -22.45 3.16 26.33
C ARG A 252 -23.37 4.34 26.62
N ALA A 253 -24.33 4.11 27.52
CA ALA A 253 -25.21 5.13 28.07
C ALA A 253 -24.43 6.25 28.76
#